data_AF-A0A6N2RXT7-F1
#
_entry.id   AF-A0A6N2RXT7-F1
#
_cell.length_a   1.000
_cell.length_b   1.000
_cell.length_c   1.000
_cell.angle_alpha   90.00
_cell.angle_beta   90.00
_cell.angle_gamma   90.00
#
_symmetry.space_group_name_H-M   'P 1'
#
loop_
_entity.id
_entity.type
_entity.pdbx_description
1 polymer ?
#
loop_
_entity_poly.entity_id
_entity_poly.type
_entity_poly.pdbx_seq_one_letter_code
_entity_poly.pdbx_strand_id
1 'polypeptide(L)'
;MLEEIVEPLVTWYRKGHRILPWRQQKNPYYIWISEIMLQQTRVEAVKPYFERFTEALPDVEAAAACSEEQLLKLWEGLGYYNRVRNIQKAAILVRDQYGGKLPADYEKLKELPGIGNYTAGAVASIAYDIPVPAVDGNVLRVYARLMEDDGDILKQSVKTRVERELGAIMPSECPGDFNQALMELGAMVCVPNGQPKCESCPLADQCRARKNGTQMELPVKKKSGKRRLEKKTVLVIQDGEKVAVCRRPSRGLLAGLYELPNLEGHQSRQEVLETLKGWGLAPVRIQPLGESKHIFSHVEWEMTGFAVKVAALEQAEQKNMIFVEIEEAEEKYAIPAAFHAYTSYMNMKLGQDSFSI
;
A
#
# COMPACT_ATOMS: atom_id res chain seq x y z
N MET A 1 24.99 19.97 -15.86
CA MET A 1 24.44 20.22 -14.50
C MET A 1 23.69 19.01 -13.94
N LEU A 2 22.65 18.51 -14.61
CA LEU A 2 22.00 17.26 -14.20
C LEU A 2 22.86 16.05 -14.56
N GLU A 3 23.58 16.10 -15.68
CA GLU A 3 24.51 15.06 -16.14
C GLU A 3 25.62 14.77 -15.10
N GLU A 4 26.04 15.81 -14.37
CA GLU A 4 27.12 15.72 -13.37
C GLU A 4 26.73 14.90 -12.13
N ILE A 5 25.45 14.55 -11.95
CA ILE A 5 25.01 13.76 -10.80
C ILE A 5 25.13 12.26 -11.04
N VAL A 6 25.20 11.82 -12.31
CA VAL A 6 25.07 10.41 -12.67
C VAL A 6 26.16 9.59 -12.01
N GLU A 7 27.42 9.96 -12.22
CA GLU A 7 28.54 9.17 -11.73
C GLU A 7 28.70 9.20 -10.19
N PRO A 8 28.70 10.37 -9.52
CA PRO A 8 28.77 10.41 -8.05
C PRO A 8 27.65 9.60 -7.39
N LEU A 9 26.44 9.62 -7.97
CA LEU A 9 25.29 8.92 -7.44
C LEU A 9 25.38 7.39 -7.62
N VAL A 10 25.73 6.93 -8.82
CA VAL A 10 25.89 5.49 -9.10
C VAL A 10 27.04 4.90 -8.29
N THR A 11 28.18 5.59 -8.22
CA THR A 11 29.32 5.16 -7.40
C THR A 11 28.97 5.10 -5.92
N TRP A 12 28.21 6.07 -5.39
CA TRP A 12 27.73 6.01 -4.00
C TRP A 12 26.80 4.81 -3.76
N TYR A 13 25.86 4.56 -4.67
CA TYR A 13 24.91 3.45 -4.56
C TYR A 13 25.62 2.08 -4.58
N ARG A 14 26.60 1.90 -5.47
CA ARG A 14 27.39 0.66 -5.57
C ARG A 14 28.24 0.39 -4.34
N LYS A 15 28.65 1.41 -3.60
CA LYS A 15 29.49 1.27 -2.39
C LYS A 15 28.74 0.72 -1.17
N GLY A 16 27.41 0.85 -1.09
CA GLY A 16 26.72 0.47 0.14
C GLY A 16 25.21 0.68 0.15
N HIS A 17 24.51 0.36 -0.93
CA HIS A 17 23.04 0.31 -0.90
C HIS A 17 22.54 -0.79 0.03
N ARG A 18 21.32 -0.62 0.56
CA ARG A 18 20.71 -1.65 1.41
C ARG A 18 20.45 -2.93 0.62
N ILE A 19 20.81 -4.06 1.23
CA ILE A 19 20.44 -5.40 0.78
C ILE A 19 18.95 -5.60 1.08
N LEU A 20 18.16 -5.81 0.02
CA LEU A 20 16.71 -6.02 0.11
C LEU A 20 16.34 -7.31 -0.65
N PRO A 21 15.34 -8.09 -0.20
CA PRO A 21 14.99 -9.38 -0.82
C PRO A 21 14.79 -9.28 -2.34
N TRP A 22 14.05 -8.26 -2.80
CA TRP A 22 13.76 -8.02 -4.22
C TRP A 22 14.93 -7.46 -5.04
N ARG A 23 16.05 -7.08 -4.41
CA ARG A 23 17.26 -6.62 -5.11
C ARG A 23 18.29 -7.73 -5.35
N GLN A 24 18.10 -8.91 -4.75
CA GLN A 24 19.08 -10.00 -4.85
C GLN A 24 19.11 -10.65 -6.24
N GLN A 25 18.03 -10.54 -7.01
CA GLN A 25 17.91 -11.10 -8.35
C GLN A 25 17.28 -10.07 -9.29
N LYS A 26 17.78 -9.96 -10.53
CA LYS A 26 17.11 -9.20 -11.60
C LYS A 26 15.90 -9.97 -12.15
N ASN A 27 14.97 -10.36 -11.26
CA ASN A 27 13.74 -11.05 -11.63
C ASN A 27 12.62 -10.00 -11.87
N PRO A 28 12.11 -9.85 -13.11
CA PRO A 28 11.09 -8.85 -13.44
C PRO A 28 9.81 -8.97 -12.60
N TYR A 29 9.39 -10.19 -12.26
CA TYR A 29 8.21 -10.44 -11.44
C TYR A 29 8.44 -9.95 -10.01
N TYR A 30 9.57 -10.28 -9.39
CA TYR A 30 9.90 -9.85 -8.04
C TYR A 30 10.05 -8.33 -7.93
N ILE A 31 10.72 -7.72 -8.90
CA ILE A 31 10.85 -6.26 -8.98
C ILE A 31 9.44 -5.65 -9.11
N TRP A 32 8.62 -6.14 -10.03
CA TRP A 32 7.26 -5.62 -10.20
C TRP A 32 6.43 -5.71 -8.91
N ILE A 33 6.41 -6.87 -8.24
CA ILE A 33 5.68 -7.04 -6.98
C ILE A 33 6.20 -6.10 -5.90
N SER A 34 7.52 -5.98 -5.72
CA SER A 34 8.09 -5.07 -4.72
C SER A 34 7.77 -3.61 -5.01
N GLU A 35 7.85 -3.19 -6.27
CA GLU A 35 7.56 -1.80 -6.66
C GLU A 35 6.08 -1.45 -6.43
N ILE A 36 5.13 -2.38 -6.64
CA ILE A 36 3.73 -2.18 -6.30
C ILE A 36 3.53 -2.12 -4.78
N MET A 37 4.16 -3.02 -4.02
CA MET A 37 4.07 -3.02 -2.55
C MET A 37 4.62 -1.73 -1.94
N LEU A 38 5.72 -1.19 -2.47
CA LEU A 38 6.37 0.04 -2.00
C LEU A 38 5.57 1.32 -2.30
N GLN A 39 4.52 1.26 -3.13
CA GLN A 39 3.66 2.42 -3.37
C GLN A 39 2.97 2.87 -2.06
N GLN A 40 3.44 3.99 -1.50
CA GLN A 40 2.92 4.55 -0.24
C GLN A 40 3.09 3.61 0.99
N THR A 41 4.04 2.67 0.94
CA THR A 41 4.37 1.78 2.05
C THR A 41 5.88 1.83 2.31
N ARG A 42 6.30 1.77 3.58
CA ARG A 42 7.72 1.84 3.95
C ARG A 42 8.41 0.50 3.69
N VAL A 43 9.69 0.55 3.32
CA VAL A 43 10.52 -0.64 3.01
C VAL A 43 10.46 -1.71 4.11
N GLU A 44 10.64 -1.34 5.38
CA GLU A 44 10.64 -2.30 6.49
C GLU A 44 9.30 -3.02 6.66
N ALA A 45 8.18 -2.34 6.41
CA ALA A 45 6.86 -2.95 6.44
C ALA A 45 6.63 -3.90 5.24
N VAL A 46 7.30 -3.67 4.12
CA VAL A 46 7.12 -4.49 2.90
C VAL A 46 7.88 -5.82 2.96
N LYS A 47 9.05 -5.88 3.62
CA LYS A 47 9.90 -7.08 3.67
C LYS A 47 9.14 -8.38 4.00
N PRO A 48 8.46 -8.51 5.15
CA PRO A 48 7.78 -9.76 5.49
C PRO A 48 6.60 -10.08 4.55
N TYR A 49 5.97 -9.06 3.97
CA TYR A 49 4.87 -9.26 3.02
C TYR A 49 5.38 -9.74 1.67
N PHE A 50 6.51 -9.20 1.21
CA PHE A 50 7.15 -9.62 -0.02
C PHE A 50 7.59 -11.09 0.07
N GLU A 51 8.22 -11.47 1.18
CA GLU A 51 8.63 -12.86 1.43
C GLU A 51 7.43 -13.81 1.41
N ARG A 52 6.42 -13.56 2.25
CA ARG A 52 5.18 -14.37 2.28
C ARG A 52 4.49 -14.45 0.91
N PHE A 53 4.40 -13.33 0.19
CA PHE A 53 3.70 -13.25 -1.09
C PHE A 53 4.44 -14.04 -2.18
N THR A 54 5.77 -13.90 -2.26
CA THR A 54 6.58 -14.58 -3.29
C THR A 54 6.83 -16.04 -2.96
N GLU A 55 6.79 -16.45 -1.68
CA GLU A 55 6.76 -17.86 -1.31
C GLU A 55 5.47 -18.54 -1.77
N ALA A 56 4.32 -17.91 -1.54
CA ALA A 56 3.02 -18.46 -1.94
C ALA A 56 2.76 -18.35 -3.45
N LEU A 57 3.22 -17.26 -4.08
CA LEU A 57 3.00 -16.91 -5.48
C LEU A 57 4.35 -16.58 -6.14
N PRO A 58 5.15 -17.60 -6.51
CA PRO A 58 6.54 -17.41 -6.95
C PRO A 58 6.69 -16.82 -8.36
N ASP A 59 5.65 -16.85 -9.17
CA ASP A 59 5.67 -16.37 -10.55
C ASP A 59 4.33 -15.76 -11.00
N VAL A 60 4.31 -15.31 -12.26
CA VAL A 60 3.14 -14.69 -12.89
C VAL A 60 1.98 -15.68 -12.97
N GLU A 61 2.27 -16.94 -13.26
CA GLU A 61 1.32 -18.04 -13.41
C GLU A 61 0.60 -18.33 -12.11
N ALA A 62 1.34 -18.45 -11.01
CA ALA A 62 0.79 -18.61 -9.67
C ALA A 62 -0.08 -17.40 -9.29
N ALA A 63 0.41 -16.17 -9.52
CA ALA A 63 -0.37 -14.96 -9.25
C ALA A 63 -1.66 -14.88 -10.09
N ALA A 64 -1.62 -15.33 -11.35
CA ALA A 64 -2.77 -15.35 -12.24
C ALA A 64 -3.81 -16.43 -11.86
N ALA A 65 -3.36 -17.58 -11.34
CA ALA A 65 -4.22 -18.70 -10.96
C ALA A 65 -4.77 -18.61 -9.52
N CYS A 66 -4.17 -17.77 -8.68
CA CYS A 66 -4.55 -17.59 -7.27
C CYS A 66 -6.03 -17.20 -7.12
N SER A 67 -6.69 -17.71 -6.06
CA SER A 67 -8.06 -17.27 -5.74
C SER A 67 -8.05 -15.84 -5.21
N GLU A 68 -9.14 -15.08 -5.41
CA GLU A 68 -9.22 -13.70 -4.88
C GLU A 68 -9.09 -13.69 -3.35
N GLU A 69 -9.64 -14.68 -2.66
CA GLU A 69 -9.60 -14.80 -1.20
C GLU A 69 -8.17 -14.97 -0.68
N GLN A 70 -7.43 -15.94 -1.23
CA GLN A 70 -6.02 -16.15 -0.88
C GLN A 70 -5.18 -14.91 -1.21
N LEU A 71 -5.41 -14.28 -2.36
CA LEU A 71 -4.71 -13.08 -2.78
C LEU A 71 -4.93 -11.90 -1.81
N LEU A 72 -6.17 -11.67 -1.39
CA LEU A 72 -6.51 -10.64 -0.41
C LEU A 72 -5.90 -10.93 0.95
N LYS A 73 -5.85 -12.21 1.35
CA LYS A 73 -5.23 -12.63 2.60
C LYS A 73 -3.72 -12.39 2.60
N LEU A 74 -3.03 -12.75 1.52
CA LEU A 74 -1.60 -12.47 1.34
C LEU A 74 -1.28 -10.96 1.37
N TRP A 75 -2.25 -10.10 1.07
CA TRP A 75 -2.11 -8.63 1.09
C TRP A 75 -2.66 -7.96 2.36
N GLU A 76 -3.28 -8.73 3.26
CA GLU A 76 -3.97 -8.22 4.44
C GLU A 76 -3.02 -7.41 5.32
N GLY A 77 -3.40 -6.16 5.59
CA GLY A 77 -2.63 -5.23 6.42
C GLY A 77 -1.74 -4.26 5.63
N LEU A 78 -1.46 -4.52 4.35
CA LEU A 78 -0.63 -3.64 3.51
C LEU A 78 -1.39 -2.40 3.00
N GLY A 79 -2.72 -2.44 3.04
CA GLY A 79 -3.61 -1.38 2.55
C GLY A 79 -3.63 -1.23 1.02
N TYR A 80 -4.50 -0.34 0.53
CA TYR A 80 -4.70 -0.07 -0.90
C TYR A 80 -4.92 -1.36 -1.74
N TYR A 81 -5.90 -2.18 -1.37
CA TYR A 81 -6.17 -3.51 -1.95
C TYR A 81 -6.47 -3.53 -3.45
N ASN A 82 -6.76 -2.39 -4.09
CA ASN A 82 -6.83 -2.33 -5.55
C ASN A 82 -5.48 -2.64 -6.21
N ARG A 83 -4.36 -2.41 -5.51
CA ARG A 83 -3.02 -2.77 -5.99
C ARG A 83 -2.91 -4.27 -6.27
N VAL A 84 -3.27 -5.11 -5.30
CA VAL A 84 -3.16 -6.56 -5.46
C VAL A 84 -4.15 -7.11 -6.50
N ARG A 85 -5.36 -6.53 -6.58
CA ARG A 85 -6.30 -6.88 -7.65
C ARG A 85 -5.76 -6.53 -9.04
N ASN A 86 -5.10 -5.39 -9.17
CA ASN A 86 -4.47 -5.00 -10.43
C ASN A 86 -3.26 -5.89 -10.74
N ILE A 87 -2.48 -6.31 -9.73
CA ILE A 87 -1.43 -7.33 -9.91
C ILE A 87 -2.04 -8.59 -10.54
N GLN A 88 -3.11 -9.15 -9.98
CA GLN A 88 -3.71 -10.36 -10.53
C GLN A 88 -4.24 -10.16 -11.95
N LYS A 89 -4.94 -9.04 -12.22
CA LYS A 89 -5.42 -8.73 -13.58
C LYS A 89 -4.27 -8.62 -14.58
N ALA A 90 -3.19 -7.95 -14.20
CA ALA A 90 -1.99 -7.85 -15.02
C ALA A 90 -1.30 -9.21 -15.18
N ALA A 91 -1.23 -10.04 -14.14
CA ALA A 91 -0.65 -11.36 -14.20
C ALA A 91 -1.40 -12.28 -15.17
N ILE A 92 -2.75 -12.24 -15.14
CA ILE A 92 -3.60 -12.95 -16.11
C ILE A 92 -3.28 -12.50 -17.54
N LEU A 93 -3.21 -11.18 -17.78
CA LEU A 93 -2.88 -10.62 -19.08
C LEU A 93 -1.47 -11.03 -19.54
N VAL A 94 -0.48 -10.98 -18.65
CA VAL A 94 0.90 -11.40 -18.93
C VAL A 94 0.99 -12.90 -19.26
N ARG A 95 0.27 -13.75 -18.52
CA ARG A 95 0.16 -15.18 -18.82
C ARG A 95 -0.43 -15.39 -20.22
N ASP A 96 -1.57 -14.75 -20.51
CA ASP A 96 -2.36 -15.03 -21.70
C ASP A 96 -1.76 -14.42 -22.98
N GLN A 97 -1.12 -13.23 -22.90
CA GLN A 97 -0.62 -12.50 -24.06
C GLN A 97 0.91 -12.55 -24.22
N TYR A 98 1.64 -12.74 -23.12
CA TYR A 98 3.10 -12.65 -23.09
C TYR A 98 3.76 -13.95 -22.61
N GLY A 99 3.00 -15.05 -22.49
CA GLY A 99 3.50 -16.36 -22.12
C GLY A 99 4.15 -16.38 -20.74
N GLY A 100 3.58 -15.64 -19.79
CA GLY A 100 4.03 -15.61 -18.39
C GLY A 100 5.22 -14.68 -18.11
N LYS A 101 5.78 -14.04 -19.13
CA LYS A 101 6.93 -13.14 -18.97
C LYS A 101 6.51 -11.70 -19.14
N LEU A 102 6.85 -10.84 -18.17
CA LEU A 102 6.63 -9.40 -18.33
C LEU A 102 7.35 -8.90 -19.59
N PRO A 103 6.73 -8.06 -20.42
CA PRO A 103 7.36 -7.57 -21.64
C PRO A 103 8.58 -6.71 -21.30
N ALA A 104 9.69 -6.93 -22.01
CA ALA A 104 10.88 -6.08 -21.96
C ALA A 104 10.69 -4.80 -22.80
N ASP A 105 9.64 -4.04 -22.49
CA ASP A 105 9.21 -2.86 -23.24
C ASP A 105 8.45 -1.90 -22.30
N TYR A 106 8.91 -0.65 -22.21
CA TYR A 106 8.34 0.34 -21.32
C TYR A 106 6.87 0.69 -21.62
N GLU A 107 6.51 0.82 -22.90
CA GLU A 107 5.14 1.17 -23.29
C GLU A 107 4.20 -0.01 -23.06
N LYS A 108 4.61 -1.24 -23.39
CA LYS A 108 3.80 -2.44 -23.10
C LYS A 108 3.62 -2.67 -21.60
N LEU A 109 4.63 -2.39 -20.79
CA LEU A 109 4.50 -2.46 -19.32
C LEU A 109 3.43 -1.48 -18.81
N LYS A 110 3.34 -0.26 -19.36
CA LYS A 110 2.35 0.75 -18.96
C LYS A 110 0.91 0.39 -19.31
N GLU A 111 0.72 -0.47 -20.30
CA GLU A 111 -0.61 -0.97 -20.67
C GLU A 111 -1.17 -1.95 -19.63
N LEU A 112 -0.32 -2.53 -18.79
CA LEU A 112 -0.73 -3.50 -17.77
C LEU A 112 -1.50 -2.83 -16.62
N PRO A 113 -2.61 -3.43 -16.14
CA PRO A 113 -3.38 -2.92 -15.02
C PRO A 113 -2.53 -2.58 -13.79
N GLY A 114 -2.63 -1.34 -13.31
CA GLY A 114 -1.93 -0.88 -12.11
C GLY A 114 -0.45 -0.53 -12.31
N ILE A 115 0.08 -0.63 -13.52
CA ILE A 115 1.43 -0.20 -13.86
C ILE A 115 1.37 1.19 -14.52
N GLY A 116 1.87 2.21 -13.83
CA GLY A 116 2.04 3.56 -14.39
C GLY A 116 3.50 3.85 -14.77
N ASN A 117 3.78 5.09 -15.18
CA ASN A 117 5.13 5.53 -15.61
C ASN A 117 6.25 5.11 -14.66
N TYR A 118 6.05 5.32 -13.35
CA TYR A 118 7.01 4.94 -12.32
C TYR A 118 7.32 3.44 -12.33
N THR A 119 6.30 2.59 -12.19
CA THR A 119 6.49 1.13 -12.08
C THR A 119 7.00 0.54 -13.38
N ALA A 120 6.53 1.03 -14.54
CA ALA A 120 7.07 0.63 -15.83
C ALA A 120 8.55 1.02 -15.96
N GLY A 121 8.92 2.24 -15.56
CA GLY A 121 10.30 2.71 -15.57
C GLY A 121 11.20 1.90 -14.64
N ALA A 122 10.71 1.59 -13.43
CA ALA A 122 11.45 0.77 -12.47
C ALA A 122 11.69 -0.66 -13.01
N VAL A 123 10.64 -1.36 -13.45
CA VAL A 123 10.78 -2.71 -14.00
C VAL A 123 11.66 -2.71 -15.25
N ALA A 124 11.41 -1.83 -16.22
CA ALA A 124 12.15 -1.74 -17.46
C ALA A 124 13.65 -1.46 -17.23
N SER A 125 13.97 -0.52 -16.36
CA SER A 125 15.35 -0.13 -16.08
C SER A 125 16.12 -1.14 -15.22
N ILE A 126 15.49 -1.75 -14.21
CA ILE A 126 16.16 -2.64 -13.26
C ILE A 126 16.28 -4.06 -13.82
N ALA A 127 15.22 -4.58 -14.44
CA ALA A 127 15.17 -5.96 -14.91
C ALA A 127 15.70 -6.11 -16.34
N TYR A 128 15.50 -5.09 -17.18
CA TYR A 128 15.78 -5.16 -18.62
C TYR A 128 16.81 -4.14 -19.10
N ASP A 129 17.41 -3.36 -18.19
CA ASP A 129 18.43 -2.35 -18.49
C ASP A 129 17.98 -1.34 -19.57
N ILE A 130 16.67 -1.06 -19.65
CA ILE A 130 16.10 -0.08 -20.59
C ILE A 130 16.26 1.32 -19.99
N PRO A 131 16.85 2.30 -20.72
CA PRO A 131 17.17 3.62 -20.20
C PRO A 131 15.95 4.55 -20.11
N VAL A 132 15.04 4.23 -19.19
CA VAL A 132 13.83 5.01 -18.90
C VAL A 132 13.80 5.41 -17.41
N PRO A 133 13.29 6.61 -17.09
CA PRO A 133 13.28 7.12 -15.73
C PRO A 133 12.20 6.45 -14.86
N ALA A 134 12.50 6.26 -13.58
CA ALA A 134 11.54 5.80 -12.57
C ALA A 134 11.33 6.88 -11.49
N VAL A 135 10.29 7.70 -11.65
CA VAL A 135 10.09 8.90 -10.81
C VAL A 135 9.01 8.67 -9.74
N ASP A 136 9.44 8.41 -8.52
CA ASP A 136 8.58 8.30 -7.34
C ASP A 136 8.60 9.59 -6.47
N GLY A 137 7.96 9.54 -5.29
CA GLY A 137 7.98 10.65 -4.34
C GLY A 137 9.35 10.93 -3.72
N ASN A 138 10.27 9.96 -3.69
CA ASN A 138 11.65 10.14 -3.27
C ASN A 138 12.44 10.90 -4.33
N VAL A 139 12.35 10.45 -5.58
CA VAL A 139 13.00 11.09 -6.73
C VAL A 139 12.50 12.52 -6.92
N LEU A 140 11.18 12.77 -6.85
CA LEU A 140 10.63 14.13 -6.96
C LEU A 140 11.20 15.08 -5.89
N ARG A 141 11.40 14.60 -4.66
CA ARG A 141 12.00 15.40 -3.58
C ARG A 141 13.48 15.66 -3.81
N VAL A 142 14.23 14.63 -4.20
CA VAL A 142 15.67 14.76 -4.53
C VAL A 142 15.84 15.75 -5.66
N TYR A 143 15.10 15.58 -6.74
CA TYR A 143 15.11 16.46 -7.90
C TYR A 143 14.75 17.90 -7.50
N ALA A 144 13.65 18.10 -6.75
CA ALA A 144 13.22 19.43 -6.35
C ALA A 144 14.29 20.17 -5.54
N ARG A 145 14.98 19.49 -4.62
CA ARG A 145 16.07 20.09 -3.83
C ARG A 145 17.33 20.30 -4.65
N LEU A 146 17.69 19.34 -5.49
CA LEU A 146 18.88 19.43 -6.36
C LEU A 146 18.78 20.64 -7.29
N MET A 147 17.62 20.82 -7.91
CA MET A 147 17.35 21.87 -8.89
C MET A 147 16.77 23.15 -8.29
N GLU A 148 16.46 23.14 -6.99
CA GLU A 148 15.72 24.22 -6.31
C GLU A 148 14.42 24.57 -7.04
N ASP A 149 13.66 23.53 -7.40
CA ASP A 149 12.38 23.62 -8.11
C ASP A 149 11.21 23.71 -7.12
N ASP A 150 10.51 24.83 -7.15
CA ASP A 150 9.33 25.13 -6.32
C ASP A 150 8.01 24.62 -6.92
N GLY A 151 8.08 23.87 -8.02
CA GLY A 151 6.95 23.20 -8.64
C GLY A 151 6.20 22.29 -7.66
N ASP A 152 4.87 22.37 -7.68
CA ASP A 152 4.00 21.49 -6.88
C ASP A 152 4.09 20.05 -7.40
N ILE A 153 4.80 19.18 -6.67
CA ILE A 153 5.11 17.81 -7.10
C ILE A 153 3.87 16.90 -7.18
N LEU A 154 2.70 17.39 -6.75
CA LEU A 154 1.42 16.70 -6.96
C LEU A 154 0.85 16.91 -8.37
N LYS A 155 1.29 17.94 -9.11
CA LYS A 155 0.82 18.21 -10.47
C LYS A 155 1.43 17.26 -11.49
N GLN A 156 0.60 16.72 -12.38
CA GLN A 156 1.06 15.84 -13.46
C GLN A 156 2.06 16.54 -14.40
N SER A 157 1.91 17.84 -14.64
CA SER A 157 2.84 18.61 -15.46
C SER A 157 4.25 18.66 -14.87
N VAL A 158 4.37 18.77 -13.55
CA VAL A 158 5.68 18.74 -12.85
C VAL A 158 6.29 17.34 -12.97
N LYS A 159 5.53 16.28 -12.70
CA LYS A 159 6.02 14.90 -12.84
C LYS A 159 6.52 14.60 -14.25
N THR A 160 5.74 14.99 -15.27
CA THR A 160 6.10 14.78 -16.68
C THR A 160 7.37 15.56 -17.07
N ARG A 161 7.53 16.79 -16.57
CA ARG A 161 8.77 17.57 -16.78
C ARG A 161 9.98 16.87 -16.15
N VAL A 162 9.85 16.41 -14.90
CA VAL A 162 10.93 15.71 -14.18
C VAL A 162 11.30 14.40 -14.87
N GLU A 163 10.31 13.60 -15.29
CA GLU A 163 10.53 12.38 -16.08
C GLU A 163 11.31 12.68 -17.35
N ARG A 164 10.93 13.71 -18.12
CA ARG A 164 11.64 14.11 -19.34
C ARG A 164 13.10 14.52 -19.07
N GLU A 165 13.33 15.34 -18.04
CA GLU A 165 14.68 15.85 -17.73
C GLU A 165 15.61 14.77 -17.19
N LEU A 166 15.10 13.87 -16.34
CA LEU A 166 15.86 12.70 -15.90
C LEU A 166 16.07 11.72 -17.05
N GLY A 167 15.09 11.55 -17.93
CA GLY A 167 15.17 10.76 -19.16
C GLY A 167 16.33 11.20 -20.06
N ALA A 168 16.57 12.52 -20.17
CA ALA A 168 17.65 13.07 -20.99
C ALA A 168 19.06 12.75 -20.47
N ILE A 169 19.20 12.39 -19.20
CA ILE A 169 20.50 12.06 -18.56
C ILE A 169 20.63 10.58 -18.18
N MET A 170 19.67 9.73 -18.57
CA MET A 170 19.69 8.31 -18.19
C MET A 170 20.95 7.64 -18.74
N PRO A 171 21.79 7.01 -17.89
CA PRO A 171 22.95 6.28 -18.37
C PRO A 171 22.49 5.02 -19.11
N SER A 172 23.01 4.80 -20.33
CA SER A 172 22.69 3.62 -21.14
C SER A 172 23.22 2.32 -20.54
N GLU A 173 24.35 2.37 -19.84
CA GLU A 173 25.02 1.17 -19.31
C GLU A 173 24.49 0.70 -17.96
N CYS A 174 23.87 1.59 -17.17
CA CYS A 174 23.41 1.27 -15.83
C CYS A 174 22.14 2.02 -15.41
N PRO A 175 21.07 2.02 -16.23
CA PRO A 175 19.87 2.80 -15.93
C PRO A 175 19.16 2.33 -14.65
N GLY A 176 19.17 1.01 -14.38
CA GLY A 176 18.63 0.45 -13.16
C GLY A 176 19.36 0.92 -11.90
N ASP A 177 20.70 0.98 -11.92
CA ASP A 177 21.50 1.50 -10.81
C ASP A 177 21.18 2.97 -10.55
N PHE A 178 21.10 3.78 -11.61
CA PHE A 178 20.80 5.21 -11.49
C PHE A 178 19.42 5.48 -10.89
N ASN A 179 18.38 4.80 -11.39
CA ASN A 179 17.03 4.92 -10.83
C ASN A 179 16.99 4.48 -9.36
N GLN A 180 17.58 3.32 -9.05
CA GLN A 180 17.63 2.85 -7.67
C GLN A 180 18.44 3.76 -6.75
N ALA A 181 19.52 4.36 -7.25
CA ALA A 181 20.33 5.29 -6.50
C ALA A 181 19.57 6.58 -6.15
N LEU A 182 18.78 7.13 -7.08
CA LEU A 182 17.91 8.29 -6.79
C LEU A 182 16.86 7.95 -5.71
N MET A 183 16.22 6.80 -5.82
CA MET A 183 15.24 6.32 -4.82
C MET A 183 15.91 6.11 -3.45
N GLU A 184 17.07 5.45 -3.42
CA GLU A 184 17.84 5.16 -2.22
C GLU A 184 18.33 6.45 -1.53
N LEU A 185 18.82 7.42 -2.32
CA LEU A 185 19.25 8.72 -1.83
C LEU A 185 18.10 9.45 -1.13
N GLY A 186 16.93 9.50 -1.78
CA GLY A 186 15.74 10.08 -1.19
C GLY A 186 15.30 9.37 0.08
N ALA A 187 15.41 8.04 0.12
CA ALA A 187 15.01 7.25 1.28
C ALA A 187 15.94 7.40 2.50
N MET A 188 17.26 7.49 2.29
CA MET A 188 18.25 7.34 3.37
C MET A 188 18.98 8.63 3.77
N VAL A 189 19.11 9.56 2.83
CA VAL A 189 19.94 10.77 2.99
C VAL A 189 19.09 12.02 2.85
N CYS A 190 18.47 12.19 1.68
CA CYS A 190 17.59 13.32 1.36
C CYS A 190 16.17 13.06 1.86
N VAL A 191 16.03 12.82 3.17
CA VAL A 191 14.80 12.36 3.83
C VAL A 191 13.68 13.43 3.84
N PRO A 192 12.40 13.04 3.91
CA PRO A 192 11.27 13.96 4.09
C PRO A 192 11.05 14.28 5.58
N ASN A 193 10.26 15.32 5.88
CA ASN A 193 9.76 15.66 7.22
C ASN A 193 10.85 15.82 8.31
N GLY A 194 12.06 16.20 7.92
CA GLY A 194 13.19 16.36 8.81
C GLY A 194 14.41 16.88 8.07
N GLN A 195 15.47 17.17 8.81
CA GLN A 195 16.70 17.71 8.26
C GLN A 195 17.40 16.65 7.38
N PRO A 196 17.63 16.90 6.07
CA PRO A 196 18.35 15.97 5.22
C PRO A 196 19.81 15.87 5.64
N LYS A 197 20.40 14.67 5.51
CA LYS A 197 21.80 14.37 5.86
C LYS A 197 22.76 14.91 4.79
N CYS A 198 22.78 16.22 4.61
CA CYS A 198 23.49 16.87 3.51
C CYS A 198 25.02 16.67 3.56
N GLU A 199 25.58 16.48 4.76
CA GLU A 199 27.02 16.26 4.96
C GLU A 199 27.50 14.94 4.35
N SER A 200 26.65 13.91 4.30
CA SER A 200 26.96 12.61 3.71
C SER A 200 26.33 12.39 2.33
N CYS A 201 25.78 13.45 1.74
CA CYS A 201 25.13 13.37 0.44
C CYS A 201 26.16 13.36 -0.70
N PRO A 202 26.14 12.37 -1.62
CA PRO A 202 27.07 12.33 -2.75
C PRO A 202 26.83 13.47 -3.76
N LEU A 203 25.67 14.13 -3.69
CA LEU A 203 25.27 15.24 -4.56
C LEU A 203 25.33 16.61 -3.87
N ALA A 204 26.04 16.70 -2.74
CA ALA A 204 26.04 17.89 -1.91
C ALA A 204 26.57 19.14 -2.66
N ASP A 205 27.53 18.97 -3.56
CA ASP A 205 28.16 20.09 -4.28
C ASP A 205 27.35 20.53 -5.51
N GLN A 206 26.49 19.66 -6.02
CA GLN A 206 25.57 19.94 -7.13
C GLN A 206 24.23 20.50 -6.63
N CYS A 207 23.87 20.27 -5.37
CA CYS A 207 22.57 20.65 -4.80
C CYS A 207 22.40 22.15 -4.59
N ARG A 208 21.52 22.78 -5.39
CA ARG A 208 21.19 24.22 -5.28
C ARG A 208 20.51 24.57 -3.97
N ALA A 209 19.53 23.77 -3.54
CA ALA A 209 18.87 24.02 -2.25
C ALA A 209 19.83 23.92 -1.07
N ARG A 210 20.92 23.13 -1.18
CA ARG A 210 21.97 23.12 -0.15
C ARG A 210 22.79 24.39 -0.13
N LYS A 211 23.19 24.89 -1.30
CA LYS A 211 23.94 26.14 -1.43
C LYS A 211 23.15 27.33 -0.85
N ASN A 212 21.83 27.31 -1.03
CA ASN A 212 20.94 28.41 -0.64
C ASN A 212 20.21 28.19 0.70
N GLY A 213 20.34 27.02 1.32
CA GLY A 213 19.69 26.71 2.60
C GLY A 213 18.17 26.47 2.53
N THR A 214 17.63 26.18 1.34
CA THR A 214 16.18 26.05 1.07
C THR A 214 15.66 24.61 1.11
N GLN A 215 16.47 23.63 1.55
CA GLN A 215 16.10 22.20 1.50
C GLN A 215 14.85 21.86 2.32
N MET A 216 14.58 22.63 3.38
CA MET A 216 13.44 22.42 4.26
C MET A 216 12.12 22.97 3.68
N GLU A 217 12.20 23.84 2.68
CA GLU A 217 11.05 24.40 1.97
C GLU A 217 10.60 23.51 0.82
N LEU A 218 11.47 22.59 0.38
CA LEU A 218 11.28 21.73 -0.78
C LEU A 218 11.12 20.25 -0.38
N PRO A 219 10.25 19.49 -1.09
CA PRO A 219 9.46 19.89 -2.25
C PRO A 219 8.14 20.57 -1.86
N VAL A 220 7.63 21.42 -2.74
CA VAL A 220 6.30 22.03 -2.57
C VAL A 220 5.21 20.97 -2.77
N LYS A 221 4.31 20.85 -1.79
CA LYS A 221 3.11 20.00 -1.85
C LYS A 221 1.89 20.82 -1.41
N LYS A 222 1.03 21.22 -2.35
CA LYS A 222 -0.21 21.93 -1.95
C LYS A 222 -1.18 20.93 -1.33
N LYS A 223 -1.73 21.26 -0.15
CA LYS A 223 -2.64 20.37 0.59
C LYS A 223 -3.86 20.01 -0.27
N SER A 224 -4.21 18.73 -0.30
CA SER A 224 -5.50 18.27 -0.80
C SER A 224 -6.63 18.69 0.15
N GLY A 225 -7.87 18.69 -0.35
CA GLY A 225 -9.06 19.08 0.41
C GLY A 225 -9.28 18.30 1.73
N LYS A 226 -10.20 18.79 2.56
CA LYS A 226 -10.58 18.14 3.83
C LYS A 226 -11.09 16.72 3.57
N ARG A 227 -10.71 15.77 4.43
CA ARG A 227 -11.24 14.40 4.40
C ARG A 227 -12.74 14.42 4.71
N ARG A 228 -13.49 13.50 4.11
CA ARG A 228 -14.89 13.26 4.49
C ARG A 228 -14.92 12.54 5.83
N LEU A 229 -15.65 13.09 6.81
CA LEU A 229 -15.89 12.43 8.09
C LEU A 229 -17.10 11.49 7.97
N GLU A 230 -16.94 10.25 8.40
CA GLU A 230 -18.00 9.26 8.49
C GLU A 230 -18.09 8.72 9.91
N LYS A 231 -19.28 8.78 10.49
CA LYS A 231 -19.58 8.17 11.78
C LYS A 231 -20.09 6.76 11.57
N LYS A 232 -19.61 5.83 12.40
CA LYS A 232 -19.94 4.41 12.32
C LYS A 232 -20.19 3.83 13.70
N THR A 233 -21.10 2.86 13.80
CA THR A 233 -21.25 2.02 14.99
C THR A 233 -20.95 0.57 14.63
N VAL A 234 -19.86 0.04 15.18
CA VAL A 234 -19.36 -1.32 14.96
C VAL A 234 -20.03 -2.30 15.92
N LEU A 235 -20.43 -3.47 15.43
CA LEU A 235 -21.09 -4.51 16.22
C LEU A 235 -20.20 -5.75 16.24
N VAL A 236 -19.69 -6.09 17.42
CA VAL A 236 -19.03 -7.37 17.69
C VAL A 236 -20.10 -8.35 18.13
N ILE A 237 -20.67 -9.10 17.18
CA ILE A 237 -21.76 -10.03 17.42
C ILE A 237 -21.19 -11.44 17.61
N GLN A 238 -21.50 -12.05 18.76
CA GLN A 238 -20.99 -13.36 19.16
C GLN A 238 -22.12 -14.35 19.43
N ASP A 239 -21.96 -15.56 18.91
CA ASP A 239 -22.74 -16.76 19.26
C ASP A 239 -21.77 -17.85 19.73
N GLY A 240 -21.72 -18.10 21.03
CA GLY A 240 -20.67 -18.94 21.63
C GLY A 240 -19.27 -18.36 21.39
N GLU A 241 -18.42 -19.14 20.72
CA GLU A 241 -17.05 -18.76 20.32
C GLU A 241 -16.99 -18.17 18.91
N LYS A 242 -18.10 -18.19 18.17
CA LYS A 242 -18.16 -17.65 16.81
C LYS A 242 -18.41 -16.16 16.80
N VAL A 243 -17.79 -15.48 15.85
CA VAL A 243 -18.03 -14.06 15.57
C VAL A 243 -18.70 -13.88 14.22
N ALA A 244 -19.60 -12.90 14.14
CA ALA A 244 -20.22 -12.53 12.89
C ALA A 244 -19.29 -11.63 12.06
N VAL A 245 -19.06 -12.01 10.80
CA VAL A 245 -18.38 -11.18 9.80
C VAL A 245 -19.23 -11.09 8.55
N CYS A 246 -19.13 -9.98 7.82
CA CYS A 246 -19.83 -9.80 6.54
C CYS A 246 -18.86 -9.36 5.45
N ARG A 247 -19.14 -9.78 4.21
CA ARG A 247 -18.33 -9.38 3.05
C ARG A 247 -18.81 -8.03 2.51
N ARG A 248 -17.87 -7.10 2.35
CA ARG A 248 -18.15 -5.78 1.76
C ARG A 248 -18.50 -5.91 0.27
N PRO A 249 -19.29 -4.97 -0.29
CA PRO A 249 -19.57 -4.93 -1.72
C PRO A 249 -18.30 -4.97 -2.58
N SER A 250 -18.41 -5.44 -3.82
CA SER A 250 -17.29 -5.54 -4.78
C SER A 250 -16.76 -4.18 -5.29
N ARG A 251 -17.37 -3.07 -4.86
CA ARG A 251 -16.99 -1.70 -5.24
C ARG A 251 -16.97 -0.79 -4.01
N GLY A 252 -16.19 0.28 -4.09
CA GLY A 252 -16.08 1.29 -3.03
C GLY A 252 -14.92 1.04 -2.07
N LEU A 253 -14.96 1.73 -0.92
CA LEU A 253 -13.92 1.66 0.10
C LEU A 253 -13.85 0.24 0.69
N LEU A 254 -12.63 -0.33 0.71
CA LEU A 254 -12.35 -1.67 1.23
C LEU A 254 -13.16 -2.77 0.51
N ALA A 255 -13.44 -2.58 -0.79
CA ALA A 255 -14.23 -3.49 -1.59
C ALA A 255 -13.80 -4.97 -1.44
N GLY A 256 -14.77 -5.86 -1.32
CA GLY A 256 -14.60 -7.32 -1.30
C GLY A 256 -13.92 -7.91 -0.05
N LEU A 257 -13.45 -7.09 0.88
CA LEU A 257 -12.90 -7.53 2.17
C LEU A 257 -14.01 -7.91 3.14
N TYR A 258 -13.65 -8.65 4.19
CA TYR A 258 -14.54 -8.94 5.29
C TYR A 258 -14.50 -7.81 6.33
N GLU A 259 -15.59 -7.60 7.05
CA GLU A 259 -15.66 -6.63 8.12
C GLU A 259 -16.56 -7.10 9.25
N LEU A 260 -16.42 -6.43 10.40
CA LEU A 260 -17.41 -6.52 11.46
C LEU A 260 -18.68 -5.77 11.01
N PRO A 261 -19.89 -6.33 11.26
CA PRO A 261 -21.13 -5.64 10.97
C PRO A 261 -21.13 -4.23 11.56
N ASN A 262 -21.47 -3.23 10.77
CA ASN A 262 -21.49 -1.84 11.21
C ASN A 262 -22.66 -1.04 10.63
N LEU A 263 -23.04 0.00 11.35
CA LEU A 263 -24.14 0.91 11.03
C LEU A 263 -23.60 2.31 10.75
N GLU A 264 -24.32 3.08 9.94
CA GLU A 264 -24.02 4.49 9.74
C GLU A 264 -24.46 5.33 10.95
N GLY A 265 -23.68 6.36 11.25
CA GLY A 265 -23.90 7.22 12.42
C GLY A 265 -23.36 6.63 13.72
N HIS A 266 -23.54 7.38 14.81
CA HIS A 266 -23.34 6.88 16.17
C HIS A 266 -24.71 6.50 16.71
N GLN A 267 -24.93 5.19 16.83
CA GLN A 267 -26.20 4.62 17.26
C GLN A 267 -26.23 4.44 18.78
N SER A 268 -27.38 4.69 19.38
CA SER A 268 -27.67 4.37 20.77
C SER A 268 -27.87 2.87 20.96
N ARG A 269 -27.81 2.42 22.22
CA ARG A 269 -28.07 1.02 22.57
C ARG A 269 -29.46 0.54 22.12
N GLN A 270 -30.46 1.43 22.14
CA GLN A 270 -31.82 1.10 21.75
C GLN A 270 -31.94 0.90 20.23
N GLU A 271 -31.37 1.79 19.43
CA GLU A 271 -31.35 1.68 17.96
C GLU A 271 -30.60 0.41 17.52
N VAL A 272 -29.50 0.06 18.20
CA VAL A 272 -28.77 -1.19 17.98
C VAL A 272 -29.66 -2.40 18.29
N LEU A 273 -30.38 -2.39 19.42
CA LEU A 273 -31.29 -3.48 19.78
C LEU A 273 -32.40 -3.68 18.74
N GLU A 274 -33.02 -2.58 18.27
CA GLU A 274 -34.06 -2.62 17.23
C GLU A 274 -33.50 -3.14 15.90
N THR A 275 -32.30 -2.72 15.53
CA THR A 275 -31.61 -3.18 14.32
C THR A 275 -31.30 -4.68 14.38
N LEU A 276 -30.78 -5.18 15.51
CA LEU A 276 -30.47 -6.59 15.71
C LEU A 276 -31.72 -7.47 15.62
N LYS A 277 -32.82 -7.04 16.26
CA LYS A 277 -34.12 -7.71 16.13
C LYS A 277 -34.62 -7.72 14.70
N GLY A 278 -34.45 -6.62 13.98
CA GLY A 278 -34.76 -6.52 12.54
C GLY A 278 -33.92 -7.45 11.66
N TRP A 279 -32.75 -7.91 12.15
CA TRP A 279 -31.93 -8.94 11.47
C TRP A 279 -32.29 -10.37 11.91
N GLY A 280 -33.33 -10.55 12.73
CA GLY A 280 -33.72 -11.85 13.27
C GLY A 280 -32.82 -12.34 14.40
N LEU A 281 -31.96 -11.48 14.97
CA LEU A 281 -31.10 -11.85 16.08
C LEU A 281 -31.80 -11.60 17.42
N ALA A 282 -31.61 -12.52 18.36
CA ALA A 282 -32.08 -12.41 19.74
C ALA A 282 -30.92 -12.03 20.67
N PRO A 283 -30.60 -10.73 20.85
CA PRO A 283 -29.51 -10.31 21.71
C PRO A 283 -29.83 -10.58 23.19
N VAL A 284 -28.95 -11.35 23.84
CA VAL A 284 -28.98 -11.66 25.28
C VAL A 284 -28.28 -10.56 26.08
N ARG A 285 -27.20 -9.99 25.52
CA ARG A 285 -26.42 -8.93 26.17
C ARG A 285 -25.86 -7.97 25.13
N ILE A 286 -26.00 -6.68 25.38
CA ILE A 286 -25.42 -5.59 24.59
C ILE A 286 -24.61 -4.70 25.52
N GLN A 287 -23.32 -4.54 25.27
CA GLN A 287 -22.39 -3.73 26.07
C GLN A 287 -21.64 -2.74 25.18
N PRO A 288 -21.55 -1.44 25.54
CA PRO A 288 -20.77 -0.48 24.77
C PRO A 288 -19.28 -0.81 24.81
N LEU A 289 -18.60 -0.54 23.70
CA LEU A 289 -17.15 -0.64 23.50
C LEU A 289 -16.53 0.74 23.40
N GLY A 290 -15.19 0.79 23.45
CA GLY A 290 -14.43 2.04 23.30
C GLY A 290 -14.63 2.70 21.94
N GLU A 291 -14.46 4.02 21.92
CA GLU A 291 -14.40 4.78 20.67
C GLU A 291 -13.07 4.51 19.96
N SER A 292 -13.12 4.55 18.63
CA SER A 292 -11.95 4.39 17.78
C SER A 292 -12.00 5.32 16.59
N LYS A 293 -10.84 5.72 16.11
CA LYS A 293 -10.70 6.56 14.92
C LYS A 293 -9.77 5.89 13.93
N HIS A 294 -10.20 5.81 12.68
CA HIS A 294 -9.36 5.30 11.59
C HIS A 294 -9.29 6.28 10.44
N ILE A 295 -8.08 6.53 9.93
CA ILE A 295 -7.82 7.56 8.91
C ILE A 295 -7.43 6.88 7.60
N PHE A 296 -8.25 7.08 6.57
CA PHE A 296 -7.91 6.82 5.18
C PHE A 296 -7.39 8.10 4.50
N SER A 297 -6.93 7.98 3.25
CA SER A 297 -6.41 9.12 2.50
C SER A 297 -7.49 10.19 2.23
N HIS A 298 -8.73 9.78 2.01
CA HIS A 298 -9.85 10.65 1.61
C HIS A 298 -11.06 10.61 2.56
N VAL A 299 -11.09 9.65 3.50
CA VAL A 299 -12.16 9.43 4.47
C VAL A 299 -11.56 9.28 5.86
N GLU A 300 -12.29 9.71 6.87
CA GLU A 300 -11.99 9.50 8.28
C GLU A 300 -13.19 8.83 8.94
N TRP A 301 -12.96 7.70 9.60
CA TRP A 301 -13.98 6.99 10.36
C TRP A 301 -13.88 7.33 11.84
N GLU A 302 -14.98 7.82 12.40
CA GLU A 302 -15.21 7.93 13.84
C GLU A 302 -16.15 6.81 14.26
N MET A 303 -15.62 5.84 14.99
CA MET A 303 -16.32 4.62 15.35
C MET A 303 -16.68 4.60 16.84
N THR A 304 -17.93 4.26 17.13
CA THR A 304 -18.35 3.68 18.41
C THR A 304 -18.56 2.19 18.22
N GLY A 305 -18.68 1.42 19.30
CA GLY A 305 -18.95 -0.01 19.16
C GLY A 305 -19.82 -0.62 20.25
N PHE A 306 -20.37 -1.80 19.96
CA PHE A 306 -21.08 -2.63 20.93
C PHE A 306 -20.66 -4.09 20.81
N ALA A 307 -20.41 -4.75 21.94
CA ALA A 307 -20.33 -6.20 22.04
C ALA A 307 -21.73 -6.76 22.28
N VAL A 308 -22.13 -7.71 21.45
CA VAL A 308 -23.48 -8.28 21.40
C VAL A 308 -23.36 -9.79 21.51
N LYS A 309 -23.90 -10.38 22.58
CA LYS A 309 -24.11 -11.83 22.65
C LYS A 309 -25.51 -12.16 22.21
N VAL A 310 -25.68 -13.09 21.28
CA VAL A 310 -26.98 -13.57 20.80
C VAL A 310 -27.27 -14.97 21.33
N ALA A 311 -28.55 -15.32 21.47
CA ALA A 311 -28.98 -16.70 21.66
C ALA A 311 -28.99 -17.41 20.30
N ALA A 312 -28.68 -18.72 20.30
CA ALA A 312 -28.45 -19.56 19.13
C ALA A 312 -29.29 -19.23 17.87
N LEU A 313 -28.63 -19.28 16.72
CA LEU A 313 -29.13 -18.88 15.41
C LEU A 313 -30.29 -19.74 14.90
N GLU A 314 -31.53 -19.27 15.06
CA GLU A 314 -32.60 -19.66 14.15
C GLU A 314 -32.46 -18.82 12.86
N GLN A 315 -31.64 -19.32 11.92
CA GLN A 315 -31.54 -18.88 10.52
C GLN A 315 -31.39 -17.36 10.27
N ALA A 316 -30.24 -16.79 10.66
CA ALA A 316 -29.84 -15.45 10.18
C ALA A 316 -29.28 -15.52 8.74
N GLU A 317 -30.06 -16.00 7.77
CA GLU A 317 -29.65 -16.09 6.36
C GLU A 317 -29.71 -14.73 5.61
N GLN A 318 -30.16 -13.65 6.26
CA GLN A 318 -30.64 -12.47 5.52
C GLN A 318 -29.62 -11.35 5.30
N LYS A 319 -28.35 -11.48 5.71
CA LYS A 319 -27.38 -10.37 5.57
C LYS A 319 -25.95 -10.74 5.16
N ASN A 320 -25.74 -11.75 4.29
CA ASN A 320 -24.38 -12.11 3.85
C ASN A 320 -23.37 -12.19 5.02
N MET A 321 -23.87 -12.58 6.19
CA MET A 321 -23.18 -12.54 7.46
C MET A 321 -22.94 -13.98 7.85
N ILE A 322 -21.69 -14.33 8.07
CA ILE A 322 -21.27 -15.67 8.42
C ILE A 322 -20.75 -15.65 9.84
N PHE A 323 -21.09 -16.69 10.60
CA PHE A 323 -20.57 -16.91 11.95
C PHE A 323 -19.41 -17.88 11.85
N VAL A 324 -18.24 -17.39 12.21
CA VAL A 324 -16.98 -18.06 11.97
C VAL A 324 -16.24 -18.20 13.29
N GLU A 325 -15.54 -19.31 13.47
CA GLU A 325 -14.64 -19.45 14.60
C GLU A 325 -13.55 -18.38 14.52
N ILE A 326 -13.11 -17.86 15.67
CA ILE A 326 -12.14 -16.77 15.72
C ILE A 326 -10.85 -17.15 14.98
N GLU A 327 -10.35 -18.37 15.20
CA GLU A 327 -9.16 -18.91 14.55
C GLU A 327 -9.33 -19.00 13.02
N GLU A 328 -10.49 -19.47 12.55
CA GLU A 328 -10.80 -19.51 11.12
C GLU A 328 -10.86 -18.11 10.51
N ALA A 329 -11.36 -17.13 11.27
CA ALA A 329 -11.40 -15.75 10.83
C ALA A 329 -10.00 -15.13 10.70
N GLU A 330 -9.08 -15.48 11.59
CA GLU A 330 -7.68 -15.02 11.54
C GLU A 330 -6.93 -15.61 10.35
N GLU A 331 -7.30 -16.79 9.88
CA GLU A 331 -6.60 -17.47 8.79
C GLU A 331 -7.21 -17.19 7.41
N LYS A 332 -8.53 -17.11 7.30
CA LYS A 332 -9.22 -17.07 5.99
C LYS A 332 -9.74 -15.69 5.60
N TYR A 333 -10.27 -14.93 6.54
CA TYR A 333 -10.98 -13.69 6.22
C TYR A 333 -10.08 -12.47 6.37
N ALA A 334 -9.86 -11.75 5.27
CA ALA A 334 -9.08 -10.52 5.28
C ALA A 334 -9.90 -9.38 5.92
N ILE A 335 -9.56 -9.01 7.16
CA ILE A 335 -10.22 -7.94 7.92
C ILE A 335 -9.32 -6.68 7.93
N PRO A 336 -9.83 -5.51 7.50
CA PRO A 336 -9.06 -4.27 7.48
C PRO A 336 -8.59 -3.83 8.87
N ALA A 337 -7.42 -3.17 8.89
CA ALA A 337 -6.87 -2.51 10.07
C ALA A 337 -7.81 -1.49 10.74
N ALA A 338 -8.83 -1.02 10.03
CA ALA A 338 -9.89 -0.18 10.56
C ALA A 338 -10.62 -0.79 11.77
N PHE A 339 -10.71 -2.13 11.84
CA PHE A 339 -11.44 -2.83 12.90
C PHE A 339 -10.55 -3.38 14.02
N HIS A 340 -9.22 -3.18 13.98
CA HIS A 340 -8.28 -3.70 14.99
C HIS A 340 -8.65 -3.31 16.42
N ALA A 341 -9.16 -2.08 16.63
CA ALA A 341 -9.58 -1.63 17.96
C ALA A 341 -10.69 -2.49 18.57
N TYR A 342 -11.45 -3.21 17.75
CA TYR A 342 -12.58 -4.03 18.16
C TYR A 342 -12.28 -5.53 18.23
N THR A 343 -11.16 -5.99 17.64
CA THR A 343 -10.80 -7.42 17.65
C THR A 343 -10.24 -7.90 18.99
N SER A 344 -9.72 -6.99 19.81
CA SER A 344 -9.36 -7.29 21.21
C SER A 344 -10.55 -7.77 22.05
N TYR A 345 -11.77 -7.33 21.71
CA TYR A 345 -13.00 -7.79 22.37
C TYR A 345 -13.51 -9.14 21.86
N MET A 346 -12.82 -9.71 20.86
CA MET A 346 -13.10 -11.00 20.26
C MET A 346 -12.07 -12.07 20.66
N ASN A 347 -11.06 -11.75 21.48
CA ASN A 347 -9.85 -12.57 21.65
C ASN A 347 -9.14 -12.88 20.30
N MET A 348 -9.24 -11.98 19.32
CA MET A 348 -8.71 -12.17 17.96
C MET A 348 -7.46 -11.29 17.72
N LYS A 349 -6.38 -11.88 17.20
CA LYS A 349 -5.18 -11.21 16.70
C LYS A 349 -5.31 -10.95 15.20
N LEU A 350 -5.18 -9.69 14.79
CA LEU A 350 -5.09 -9.33 13.37
C LEU A 350 -3.63 -9.04 12.99
N GLY A 351 -3.28 -9.30 11.73
CA GLY A 351 -1.92 -9.42 11.18
C GLY A 351 -0.93 -8.24 11.31
N GLN A 352 -1.11 -7.33 12.28
CA GLN A 352 -0.11 -6.34 12.70
C GLN A 352 0.51 -6.61 14.08
N ASP A 353 -0.06 -7.49 14.91
CA ASP A 353 0.45 -7.72 16.27
C ASP A 353 1.76 -8.54 16.34
N SER A 354 2.31 -8.98 15.21
CA SER A 354 3.58 -9.70 15.15
C SER A 354 4.82 -8.79 14.98
N PHE A 355 4.66 -7.47 14.88
CA PHE A 355 5.79 -6.55 14.70
C PHE A 355 5.67 -5.28 15.54
N SER A 356 5.60 -5.47 16.87
CA SER A 356 5.90 -4.43 17.84
C SER A 356 7.14 -4.82 18.64
N ILE A 357 8.31 -4.43 18.13
CA ILE A 357 9.52 -4.12 18.93
C ILE A 357 10.10 -2.83 18.38
#